data_AF-A0A382WK11-F1
#
_entry.id   AF-A0A382WK11-F1
#
_cell.length_a   1.000
_cell.length_b   1.000
_cell.length_c   1.000
_cell.angle_alpha   90.00
_cell.angle_beta   90.00
_cell.angle_gamma   90.00
#
_symmetry.space_group_name_H-M   'P 1'
#
loop_
_entity.id
_entity.type
_entity.pdbx_description
1 polymer ?
#
loop_
_entity_poly.entity_id
_entity_poly.type
_entity_poly.pdbx_seq_one_letter_code
_entity_poly.pdbx_strand_id
1 'polypeptide(L)' 'MKFIEPHAHMVSRTTDDYADLATAGCVALCEPAFWAGF' A
#
# COMPACT_ATOMS: atom_id res chain seq x y z
N MET A 1 -11.14 -10.65 4.22
CA MET A 1 -12.19 -9.67 3.82
C MET A 1 -11.52 -8.65 2.91
N LYS A 2 -12.19 -8.18 1.85
CA LYS A 2 -11.56 -7.20 0.94
C LYS A 2 -11.56 -5.81 1.57
N PHE A 3 -10.46 -5.07 1.47
CA PHE A 3 -10.34 -3.72 2.01
C PHE A 3 -9.49 -2.80 1.11
N ILE A 4 -9.59 -1.50 1.38
CA ILE A 4 -8.78 -0.45 0.74
C ILE A 4 -7.88 0.12 1.83
N GLU A 5 -6.59 0.26 1.53
CA GLU A 5 -5.63 0.95 2.38
C GLU A 5 -5.62 2.45 2.02
N PRO A 6 -6.20 3.31 2.87
CA PRO A 6 -6.39 4.72 2.54
C PRO A 6 -5.10 5.55 2.58
N HIS A 7 -4.01 5.04 3.15
CA HIS A 7 -2.76 5.78 3.26
C HIS A 7 -1.53 4.86 3.22
N ALA A 8 -0.86 4.79 2.07
CA ALA A 8 0.40 4.06 1.92
C ALA A 8 1.42 4.87 1.12
N HIS A 9 2.65 4.96 1.61
CA HIS A 9 3.78 5.53 0.87
C HIS A 9 4.35 4.43 -0.04
N MET A 10 4.29 4.61 -1.37
CA MET A 10 4.61 3.53 -2.31
C MET A 10 6.10 3.43 -2.59
N VAL A 11 6.80 4.57 -2.58
CA VAL A 11 8.26 4.65 -2.76
C VAL A 11 9.02 3.93 -1.65
N SER A 12 8.45 3.84 -0.45
CA SER A 12 9.09 3.22 0.72
C SER A 12 8.84 1.70 0.81
N ARG A 13 8.29 1.07 -0.23
CA ARG A 13 7.88 -0.34 -0.23
C ARG A 13 8.60 -1.16 -1.29
N THR A 14 8.71 -2.43 -1.00
CA THR A 14 9.21 -3.48 -1.90
C THR A 14 8.05 -4.24 -2.53
N THR A 15 8.34 -5.04 -3.55
CA THR A 15 7.36 -5.94 -4.18
C THR A 15 6.74 -6.92 -3.17
N ASP A 16 7.52 -7.38 -2.20
CA ASP A 16 7.05 -8.34 -1.18
C ASP A 16 5.96 -7.72 -0.29
N ASP A 17 6.09 -6.44 0.05
CA ASP A 17 5.05 -5.70 0.78
C ASP A 17 3.71 -5.70 0.04
N TYR A 18 3.72 -5.60 -1.30
CA TYR A 18 2.50 -5.66 -2.11
C TYR A 18 1.92 -7.07 -2.19
N ALA A 19 2.76 -8.11 -2.17
CA ALA A 19 2.30 -9.50 -2.13
C ALA A 19 1.59 -9.83 -0.80
N ASP A 20 2.14 -9.33 0.31
CA ASP A 20 1.54 -9.47 1.63
C ASP A 20 0.21 -8.71 1.72
N LEU A 21 0.15 -7.47 1.21
CA LEU A 21 -1.09 -6.69 1.12
C LEU A 21 -2.16 -7.41 0.31
N ALA A 22 -1.81 -7.97 -0.85
CA ALA A 22 -2.74 -8.73 -1.67
C ALA A 22 -3.26 -9.98 -0.93
N THR A 23 -2.37 -10.70 -0.23
CA THR A 23 -2.71 -11.89 0.57
C THR A 23 -3.65 -11.54 1.74
N ALA A 24 -3.45 -10.37 2.37
CA ALA A 24 -4.34 -9.86 3.41
C ALA A 24 -5.73 -9.46 2.89
N GLY A 25 -5.90 -9.32 1.57
CA GLY A 25 -7.16 -8.90 0.93
C GLY A 25 -7.24 -7.41 0.59
N CYS A 26 -6.11 -6.69 0.57
CA CYS A 26 -6.06 -5.32 0.08
C CYS A 26 -6.29 -5.31 -1.44
N VAL A 27 -7.23 -4.49 -1.91
CA VAL A 27 -7.58 -4.40 -3.34
C VAL A 27 -7.27 -3.05 -3.97
N ALA A 28 -6.97 -2.03 -3.15
CA ALA A 28 -6.52 -0.72 -3.60
C ALA A 28 -5.73 -0.02 -2.50
N LEU A 29 -4.79 0.82 -2.90
CA LEU A 29 -3.94 1.64 -2.05
C LEU A 29 -4.04 3.10 -2.50
N CYS A 30 -4.03 4.03 -1.56
CA CYS A 30 -3.96 5.46 -1.85
C CYS A 30 -2.61 6.02 -1.38
N GLU A 31 -1.86 6.61 -2.30
CA GLU A 31 -0.63 7.33 -1.97
C GLU A 31 -0.92 8.79 -1.68
N PRO A 32 -0.50 9.34 -0.53
CA PRO A 32 -0.68 10.75 -0.24
C PRO A 32 0.14 11.61 -1.21
N ALA A 33 -0.44 12.72 -1.65
CA ALA A 33 0.24 13.67 -2.54
C ALA A 33 1.44 14.41 -1.88
N PHE A 34 1.65 14.22 -0.58
CA PHE A 34 2.74 14.83 0.18
C PHE A 34 3.53 13.76 0.94
N TRP A 35 4.84 14.00 1.06
CA TRP A 35 5.84 13.13 1.69
C TRP A 35 5.89 11.72 1.09
N ALA A 36 6.89 11.46 0.24
CA ALA A 36 7.06 10.18 -0.45
C ALA A 36 7.54 9.02 0.47
N GLY A 37 7.77 9.26 1.77
CA GLY A 37 8.18 8.21 2.71
C GLY A 37 9.63 7.73 2.58
N PHE A 38 10.54 8.56 2.04
CA PHE A 38 11.98 8.35 2.18
C PHE A 38 12.49 8.75 3.57
#